data_AF-A0A1M7Z2C4-F1
#
_entry.id   AF-A0A1M7Z2C4-F1
#
_cell.length_a   1.000
_cell.length_b   1.000
_cell.length_c   1.000
_cell.angle_alpha   90.00
_cell.angle_beta   90.00
_cell.angle_gamma   90.00
#
_symmetry.space_group_name_H-M   'P 1'
#
loop_
_entity.id
_entity.type
_entity.pdbx_description
1 polymer ?
#
loop_
_entity_poly.entity_id
_entity_poly.type
_entity_poly.pdbx_seq_one_letter_code
_entity_poly.pdbx_strand_id
1 'polypeptide(L)'
;MTFKVQPSQLTGCIILFLTITVALQLYLFLKEAALLVLFFIPLALYFSPGSPLTSGKTLRLIIDNLTPVAWIVTVGELIYSLHAFSLSFSLWVNLGLFIAVAYGAQFVLQKLYISVNVTAEQPALNQLDKFQFTEREKELIQYLIKGLKYKEIAAALFISENTVKKHISNIYSKAAVNNKVELIYKISSSH
;
A
#
# COMPACT_ATOMS: atom_id res chain seq x y z
N MET A 1 -25.95 8.96 2.18
CA MET A 1 -25.86 7.55 2.65
C MET A 1 -24.50 7.02 2.25
N THR A 2 -23.48 7.19 3.10
CA THR A 2 -22.11 6.74 2.80
C THR A 2 -21.96 5.30 3.24
N PHE A 3 -21.97 4.37 2.28
CA PHE A 3 -21.67 2.96 2.53
C PHE A 3 -20.24 2.82 3.04
N LYS A 4 -20.09 2.62 4.35
CA LYS A 4 -18.80 2.38 4.99
C LYS A 4 -18.45 0.90 4.81
N VAL A 5 -17.83 0.56 3.67
CA VAL A 5 -17.34 -0.80 3.40
C VAL A 5 -16.29 -1.13 4.46
N GLN A 6 -16.50 -2.21 5.23
CA GLN A 6 -15.54 -2.64 6.24
C GLN A 6 -14.25 -3.14 5.55
N PRO A 7 -13.05 -2.74 6.01
CA PRO A 7 -11.78 -3.06 5.35
C PRO A 7 -11.53 -4.57 5.22
N SER A 8 -12.13 -5.40 6.09
CA SER A 8 -12.08 -6.87 6.02
C SER A 8 -12.82 -7.47 4.82
N GLN A 9 -13.88 -6.81 4.34
CA GLN A 9 -14.65 -7.27 3.17
C GLN A 9 -13.88 -6.96 1.88
N LEU A 10 -13.18 -5.81 1.83
CA LEU A 10 -12.40 -5.41 0.68
C LEU A 10 -11.18 -6.31 0.44
N THR A 11 -10.48 -6.69 1.51
CA THR A 11 -9.35 -7.64 1.42
C THR A 11 -9.79 -9.02 0.94
N GLY A 12 -10.95 -9.51 1.37
CA GLY A 12 -11.53 -10.76 0.88
C GLY A 12 -11.80 -10.76 -0.62
N CYS A 13 -12.42 -9.68 -1.13
CA CYS A 13 -12.70 -9.54 -2.57
C CYS A 13 -11.41 -9.46 -3.41
N ILE A 14 -10.38 -8.77 -2.92
CA ILE A 14 -9.08 -8.67 -3.62
C ILE A 14 -8.42 -10.05 -3.70
N ILE A 15 -8.37 -10.79 -2.59
CA ILE A 15 -7.77 -12.13 -2.57
C ILE A 15 -8.51 -13.07 -3.51
N LEU A 16 -9.85 -13.05 -3.50
CA LEU A 16 -10.68 -13.86 -4.40
C LEU A 16 -10.43 -13.50 -5.87
N PHE A 17 -10.34 -12.22 -6.19
CA PHE A 17 -10.05 -11.78 -7.56
C PHE A 17 -8.66 -12.22 -8.01
N LEU A 18 -7.65 -12.10 -7.14
CA LEU A 18 -6.28 -12.58 -7.40
C LEU A 18 -6.24 -14.10 -7.60
N THR A 19 -6.95 -14.88 -6.78
CA THR A 19 -6.96 -16.33 -6.91
C THR A 19 -7.66 -16.79 -8.18
N ILE A 20 -8.79 -16.16 -8.54
CA ILE A 20 -9.52 -16.45 -9.80
C ILE A 20 -8.65 -16.12 -11.01
N THR A 21 -7.99 -14.96 -11.01
CA THR A 21 -7.16 -14.52 -12.14
C THR A 21 -5.92 -15.40 -12.32
N VAL A 22 -5.23 -15.77 -11.23
CA VAL A 22 -4.12 -16.74 -11.28
C VAL A 22 -4.60 -18.11 -11.75
N ALA A 23 -5.74 -18.60 -11.25
CA ALA A 23 -6.31 -19.88 -11.68
C ALA A 23 -6.69 -19.86 -13.17
N LEU A 24 -7.26 -18.76 -13.68
CA LEU A 24 -7.60 -18.61 -15.09
C LEU A 24 -6.33 -18.60 -15.97
N GLN A 25 -5.29 -17.88 -15.55
CA GLN A 25 -4.01 -17.85 -16.27
C GLN A 25 -3.37 -19.24 -16.32
N LEU A 26 -3.41 -19.99 -15.22
CA LEU A 26 -2.91 -21.37 -15.16
C LEU A 26 -3.75 -22.31 -16.04
N TYR A 27 -5.07 -22.17 -16.03
CA TYR A 27 -5.97 -22.94 -16.90
C TYR A 27 -5.68 -22.70 -18.37
N LEU A 28 -5.52 -21.43 -18.79
CA LEU A 28 -5.17 -21.08 -20.16
C LEU A 28 -3.82 -21.70 -20.55
N PHE A 29 -2.82 -21.62 -19.67
CA PHE A 29 -1.51 -22.24 -19.90
C PHE A 29 -1.60 -23.76 -20.06
N LEU A 30 -2.34 -24.44 -19.19
CA LEU A 30 -2.54 -25.90 -19.26
C LEU A 30 -3.33 -26.32 -20.51
N LYS A 31 -4.33 -25.52 -20.93
CA LYS A 31 -5.10 -25.75 -22.15
C LYS A 31 -4.19 -25.71 -23.39
N GLU A 32 -3.33 -24.71 -23.50
CA GLU A 32 -2.37 -24.59 -24.61
C GLU A 32 -1.36 -25.74 -24.60
N ALA A 33 -0.84 -26.11 -23.43
CA ALA A 33 0.06 -27.25 -23.29
C ALA A 33 -0.60 -28.58 -23.73
N ALA A 34 -1.88 -28.79 -23.40
CA ALA A 34 -2.64 -29.97 -23.84
C ALA A 34 -2.88 -29.97 -25.36
N LEU A 35 -3.15 -28.81 -25.95
CA LEU A 35 -3.35 -28.64 -27.40
C LEU A 35 -2.08 -29.01 -28.18
N LEU A 36 -0.91 -28.61 -27.67
CA LEU A 36 0.38 -29.05 -28.22
C LEU A 36 0.53 -30.57 -28.16
N VAL A 37 0.25 -31.20 -27.01
CA VAL A 37 0.36 -32.66 -26.87
C VAL A 37 -0.55 -33.39 -27.87
N LEU A 38 -1.78 -32.92 -28.06
CA LEU A 38 -2.71 -33.48 -29.06
C LEU A 38 -2.19 -33.34 -30.49
N PHE A 39 -1.33 -32.36 -30.77
CA PHE A 39 -0.74 -32.17 -32.08
C PHE A 39 0.53 -33.00 -32.31
N PHE A 40 1.35 -33.18 -31.28
CA PHE A 40 2.57 -33.98 -31.36
C PHE A 40 2.30 -35.49 -31.40
N ILE A 41 1.17 -35.97 -30.89
CA ILE A 41 0.81 -37.41 -30.93
C ILE A 41 0.60 -37.93 -32.37
N PRO A 42 -0.26 -37.32 -33.23
CA PRO A 42 -0.41 -37.74 -34.62
C PRO A 42 0.89 -37.65 -35.42
N LEU A 43 1.69 -36.62 -35.15
CA LEU A 43 3.00 -36.42 -35.77
C LEU A 43 3.97 -37.56 -35.39
N ALA A 44 4.05 -37.92 -34.11
CA ALA A 44 4.88 -39.03 -33.65
C ALA A 44 4.44 -40.37 -34.26
N LEU A 45 3.13 -40.57 -34.42
CA LEU A 45 2.57 -41.76 -35.09
C LEU A 45 2.87 -41.78 -36.60
N TYR A 46 2.92 -40.62 -37.27
CA TYR A 46 3.30 -40.52 -38.67
C TYR A 46 4.77 -40.89 -38.91
N PHE A 47 5.69 -40.43 -38.06
CA PHE A 47 7.12 -40.77 -38.15
C PHE A 47 7.47 -42.16 -37.63
N SER A 48 6.52 -42.88 -37.00
CA SER A 48 6.76 -44.22 -36.48
C SER A 48 6.84 -45.27 -37.61
N PRO A 49 7.95 -46.02 -37.72
CA PRO A 49 8.10 -47.04 -38.76
C PRO A 49 7.08 -48.17 -38.59
N GLY A 50 6.34 -48.48 -39.65
CA GLY A 50 5.30 -49.52 -39.65
C GLY A 50 3.90 -49.04 -39.22
N SER A 51 3.66 -47.73 -39.16
CA SER A 51 2.34 -47.20 -38.81
C SER A 51 1.29 -47.48 -39.90
N PRO A 52 0.04 -47.82 -39.53
CA PRO A 52 -1.03 -48.14 -40.48
C PRO A 52 -1.39 -46.96 -41.41
N LEU A 53 -1.04 -45.73 -41.01
CA LEU A 53 -1.23 -44.49 -41.77
C LEU A 53 -0.35 -44.39 -43.04
N THR A 54 0.74 -45.16 -43.12
CA THR A 54 1.70 -45.12 -44.25
C THR A 54 1.46 -46.20 -45.31
N SER A 55 0.45 -47.07 -45.11
CA SER A 55 0.23 -48.28 -45.93
C SER A 55 -0.37 -47.98 -47.32
N GLY A 56 -1.07 -46.86 -47.51
CA GLY A 56 -1.73 -46.49 -48.78
C GLY A 56 -1.04 -45.32 -49.50
N LYS A 57 -0.71 -45.47 -50.79
CA LYS A 57 -0.02 -44.43 -51.60
C LYS A 57 -0.79 -43.10 -51.68
N THR A 58 -2.10 -43.15 -51.88
CA THR A 58 -2.97 -41.97 -51.99
C THR A 58 -3.12 -41.23 -50.65
N LEU A 59 -3.30 -41.99 -49.56
CA LEU A 59 -3.39 -41.44 -48.20
C LEU A 59 -2.08 -40.77 -47.79
N ARG A 60 -0.94 -41.38 -48.12
CA ARG A 60 0.39 -40.83 -47.85
C ARG A 60 0.59 -39.48 -48.54
N LEU A 61 0.26 -39.37 -49.83
CA LEU A 61 0.33 -38.10 -50.58
C LEU A 61 -0.54 -36.98 -49.98
N ILE A 62 -1.73 -37.31 -49.50
CA ILE A 62 -2.63 -36.34 -48.86
C ILE A 62 -2.02 -35.84 -47.53
N ILE A 63 -1.52 -36.77 -46.71
CA ILE A 63 -0.90 -36.44 -45.43
C ILE A 63 0.37 -35.60 -45.65
N ASP A 64 1.23 -35.98 -46.58
CA ASP A 64 2.47 -35.27 -46.88
C ASP A 64 2.24 -33.80 -47.27
N ASN A 65 1.14 -33.51 -47.97
CA ASN A 65 0.74 -32.14 -48.33
C ASN A 65 0.04 -31.37 -47.21
N LEU A 66 -0.71 -32.04 -46.32
CA LEU A 66 -1.39 -31.38 -45.19
C LEU A 66 -0.45 -31.09 -44.01
N THR A 67 0.57 -31.93 -43.80
CA THR A 67 1.45 -31.84 -42.63
C THR A 67 2.10 -30.45 -42.48
N PRO A 68 2.67 -29.81 -43.54
CA PRO A 68 3.26 -28.47 -43.44
C PRO A 68 2.25 -27.39 -43.05
N VAL A 69 1.01 -27.47 -43.56
CA VAL A 69 -0.07 -26.54 -43.20
C VAL A 69 -0.42 -26.67 -41.73
N ALA A 70 -0.50 -27.91 -41.25
CA ALA A 70 -0.74 -28.24 -39.86
C ALA A 70 0.36 -27.63 -38.94
N TRP A 71 1.63 -27.71 -39.35
CA TRP A 71 2.74 -27.09 -38.63
C TRP A 71 2.66 -25.56 -38.60
N ILE A 72 2.32 -24.92 -39.71
CA ILE A 72 2.22 -23.45 -39.76
C ILE A 72 1.12 -22.95 -38.82
N VAL A 73 -0.05 -23.62 -38.83
CA VAL A 73 -1.18 -23.24 -37.97
C VAL A 73 -0.80 -23.39 -36.50
N THR A 74 -0.18 -24.51 -36.11
CA THR A 74 0.16 -24.75 -34.70
C THR A 74 1.33 -23.95 -34.18
N VAL A 75 2.35 -23.72 -35.00
CA VAL A 75 3.44 -22.82 -34.65
C VAL A 75 2.90 -21.39 -34.52
N GLY A 76 1.99 -20.96 -35.40
CA GLY A 76 1.34 -19.65 -35.30
C GLY A 76 0.51 -19.51 -34.01
N GLU A 77 -0.31 -20.50 -33.68
CA GLU A 77 -1.13 -20.52 -32.47
C GLU A 77 -0.28 -20.54 -31.19
N LEU A 78 0.84 -21.28 -31.19
CA LEU A 78 1.82 -21.29 -30.11
C LEU A 78 2.52 -19.94 -29.92
N ILE A 79 2.94 -19.29 -31.01
CA ILE A 79 3.58 -17.96 -30.94
C ILE A 79 2.60 -16.93 -30.37
N TYR A 80 1.35 -16.96 -30.84
CA TYR A 80 0.30 -16.07 -30.34
C TYR A 80 0.04 -16.29 -28.84
N SER A 81 -0.09 -17.55 -28.40
CA SER A 81 -0.36 -17.86 -26.99
C SER A 81 0.81 -17.48 -26.07
N LEU A 82 2.05 -17.72 -26.48
CA LEU A 82 3.25 -17.27 -25.75
C LEU A 82 3.29 -15.74 -25.64
N HIS A 83 2.99 -15.03 -26.73
CA HIS A 83 2.97 -13.56 -26.72
C HIS A 83 1.85 -13.03 -25.82
N ALA A 84 0.63 -13.56 -25.94
CA ALA A 84 -0.51 -13.19 -25.10
C ALA A 84 -0.24 -13.43 -23.61
N PHE A 85 0.41 -14.55 -23.27
CA PHE A 85 0.83 -14.83 -21.91
C PHE A 85 1.85 -13.80 -21.39
N SER A 86 2.85 -13.45 -22.20
CA SER A 86 3.86 -12.44 -21.85
C SER A 86 3.26 -11.05 -21.63
N LEU A 87 2.29 -10.67 -22.46
CA LEU A 87 1.59 -9.39 -22.38
C LEU A 87 0.77 -9.32 -21.09
N SER A 88 -0.01 -10.38 -20.80
CA SER A 88 -0.77 -10.48 -19.55
C SER A 88 0.19 -10.36 -18.35
N PHE A 89 1.24 -11.17 -18.29
CA PHE A 89 2.20 -11.12 -17.19
C PHE A 89 2.82 -9.72 -16.99
N SER A 90 3.19 -9.04 -18.07
CA SER A 90 3.73 -7.68 -18.02
C SER A 90 2.74 -6.67 -17.44
N LEU A 91 1.46 -6.74 -17.81
CA LEU A 91 0.41 -5.86 -17.27
C LEU A 91 0.25 -6.03 -15.76
N TRP A 92 0.28 -7.26 -15.27
CA TRP A 92 0.18 -7.56 -13.84
C TRP A 92 1.36 -7.00 -13.04
N VAL A 93 2.59 -7.15 -13.55
CA VAL A 93 3.79 -6.60 -12.92
C VAL A 93 3.75 -5.07 -12.87
N ASN A 94 3.41 -4.43 -14.00
CA ASN A 94 3.33 -2.97 -14.08
C ASN A 94 2.21 -2.40 -13.19
N LEU A 95 1.06 -3.07 -13.13
CA LEU A 95 -0.05 -2.68 -12.25
C LEU A 95 0.37 -2.77 -10.77
N GLY A 96 1.03 -3.87 -10.37
CA GLY A 96 1.55 -4.03 -9.02
C GLY A 96 2.56 -2.94 -8.64
N LEU A 97 3.48 -2.62 -9.56
CA LEU A 97 4.45 -1.54 -9.36
C LEU A 97 3.77 -0.18 -9.21
N PHE A 98 2.80 0.13 -10.09
CA PHE A 98 2.04 1.38 -10.02
C PHE A 98 1.31 1.53 -8.69
N ILE A 99 0.65 0.47 -8.22
CA ILE A 99 -0.05 0.45 -6.93
C ILE A 99 0.94 0.68 -5.78
N ALA A 100 2.07 -0.03 -5.78
CA ALA A 100 3.09 0.12 -4.74
C ALA A 100 3.65 1.55 -4.67
N VAL A 101 3.94 2.16 -5.83
CA VAL A 101 4.40 3.55 -5.92
C VAL A 101 3.33 4.52 -5.43
N ALA A 102 2.07 4.33 -5.81
CA ALA A 102 0.97 5.20 -5.39
C ALA A 102 0.77 5.18 -3.87
N TYR A 103 0.73 3.99 -3.25
CA TYR A 103 0.62 3.85 -1.80
C TYR A 103 1.87 4.39 -1.07
N GLY A 104 3.06 4.16 -1.63
CA GLY A 104 4.31 4.73 -1.10
C GLY A 104 4.29 6.26 -1.12
N ALA A 105 3.86 6.86 -2.24
CA ALA A 105 3.72 8.30 -2.37
C ALA A 105 2.68 8.86 -1.37
N GLN A 106 1.52 8.21 -1.23
CA GLN A 106 0.50 8.61 -0.28
C GLN A 106 1.01 8.58 1.17
N PHE A 107 1.79 7.56 1.54
CA PHE A 107 2.42 7.46 2.85
C PHE A 107 3.43 8.60 3.10
N VAL A 108 4.27 8.92 2.10
CA VAL A 108 5.22 10.04 2.19
C VAL A 108 4.49 11.38 2.31
N LEU A 109 3.47 11.61 1.48
CA LEU A 109 2.66 12.83 1.54
C LEU A 109 1.97 12.99 2.89
N GLN A 110 1.46 11.90 3.48
CA GLN A 110 0.87 11.93 4.82
C GLN A 110 1.91 12.36 5.89
N LYS A 111 3.13 11.82 5.83
CA LYS A 111 4.22 12.22 6.73
C LYS A 111 4.63 13.68 6.55
N LEU A 112 4.73 14.14 5.31
CA LEU A 112 5.07 15.52 4.98
C LEU A 112 3.99 16.49 5.47
N TYR A 113 2.72 16.17 5.23
CA TYR A 113 1.58 16.96 5.71
C TYR A 113 1.62 17.13 7.23
N ILE A 114 1.81 16.04 7.99
CA ILE A 114 1.93 16.11 9.46
C ILE A 114 3.13 16.96 9.87
N SER A 115 4.30 16.78 9.24
CA SER A 115 5.51 17.55 9.59
C SER A 115 5.35 19.06 9.36
N VAL A 116 4.65 19.44 8.28
CA VAL A 116 4.38 20.84 7.93
C VAL A 116 3.34 21.45 8.86
N ASN A 117 2.25 20.73 9.18
CA ASN A 117 1.23 21.25 10.09
C ASN A 117 1.75 21.41 11.53
N VAL A 118 2.63 20.50 11.97
CA VAL A 118 3.29 20.58 13.29
C VAL A 118 4.24 21.78 13.41
N THR A 119 4.81 22.26 12.29
CA THR A 119 5.64 23.47 12.30
C THR A 119 4.85 24.76 12.09
N ALA A 120 3.70 24.69 11.41
CA ALA A 120 2.87 25.84 11.08
C ALA A 120 1.87 26.22 12.18
N GLU A 121 1.38 25.28 12.99
CA GLU A 121 0.57 25.63 14.15
C GLU A 121 1.47 26.01 15.34
N GLN A 122 1.21 27.18 15.91
CA GLN A 122 1.44 27.42 17.34
C GLN A 122 0.14 27.11 18.09
N PRO A 123 -0.28 25.83 18.24
CA PRO A 123 -1.59 25.51 18.83
C PRO A 123 -1.63 25.86 20.32
N ALA A 124 -0.47 26.02 20.96
CA ALA A 124 -0.36 26.26 22.39
C ALA A 124 -0.68 27.71 22.81
N LEU A 125 -0.64 28.72 21.92
CA LEU A 125 -0.83 30.12 22.35
C LEU A 125 -2.31 30.56 22.36
N ASN A 126 -3.09 30.20 21.34
CA ASN A 126 -4.52 30.59 21.26
C ASN A 126 -5.41 29.86 22.29
N GLN A 127 -4.95 28.74 22.86
CA GLN A 127 -5.71 27.96 23.85
C GLN A 127 -5.52 28.49 25.29
N LEU A 128 -4.51 29.33 25.53
CA LEU A 128 -4.24 29.92 26.85
C LEU A 128 -5.16 31.09 27.18
N ASP A 129 -5.84 31.66 26.19
CA ASP A 129 -6.80 32.76 26.39
C ASP A 129 -8.09 32.29 27.08
N LYS A 130 -8.40 30.99 27.03
CA LYS A 130 -9.59 30.40 27.66
C LYS A 130 -9.58 30.49 29.19
N PHE A 131 -8.40 30.55 29.79
CA PHE A 131 -8.20 30.63 31.24
C PHE A 131 -7.72 32.01 31.69
N GLN A 132 -7.67 33.00 30.79
CA GLN A 132 -7.17 34.36 31.05
C GLN A 132 -5.82 34.36 31.80
N PHE A 133 -4.88 33.53 31.34
CA PHE A 133 -3.53 33.56 31.86
C PHE A 133 -2.88 34.90 31.52
N THR A 134 -2.15 35.46 32.47
CA THR A 134 -1.31 36.63 32.21
C THR A 134 -0.16 36.26 31.27
N GLU A 135 0.40 37.23 30.56
CA GLU A 135 1.54 36.99 29.65
C GLU A 135 2.69 36.27 30.35
N ARG A 136 2.95 36.59 31.62
CA ARG A 136 3.99 35.93 32.41
C ARG A 136 3.67 34.46 32.74
N GLU A 137 2.39 34.15 32.97
CA GLU A 137 1.93 32.77 33.16
C GLU A 137 1.98 31.98 31.86
N LYS A 138 1.64 32.60 30.71
CA LYS A 138 1.76 31.97 29.39
C LYS A 138 3.20 31.59 29.08
N GLU A 139 4.16 32.48 29.33
CA GLU A 139 5.59 32.19 29.18
C GLU A 139 6.03 30.99 30.02
N LEU A 140 5.64 30.96 31.30
CA LEU A 140 5.93 29.84 32.20
C LEU A 140 5.36 28.52 31.69
N ILE A 141 4.11 28.53 31.21
CA ILE A 141 3.46 27.34 30.64
C ILE A 141 4.20 26.86 29.39
N GLN A 142 4.64 27.76 28.50
CA GLN A 142 5.44 27.37 27.34
C GLN A 142 6.74 26.66 27.72
N TYR A 143 7.47 27.16 28.72
CA TYR A 143 8.68 26.49 29.20
C TYR A 143 8.38 25.13 29.85
N LEU A 144 7.25 25.01 30.56
CA LEU A 144 6.80 23.73 31.12
C LEU A 144 6.50 22.71 30.02
N ILE A 145 5.80 23.11 28.95
CA ILE A 145 5.49 22.27 27.78
C ILE A 145 6.78 21.83 27.09
N LYS A 146 7.76 22.73 26.96
CA LYS A 146 9.10 22.44 26.43
C LYS A 146 9.94 21.50 27.31
N GLY A 147 9.44 21.11 28.49
CA GLY A 147 10.10 20.15 29.36
C GLY A 147 11.14 20.72 30.31
N LEU A 148 11.30 22.05 30.40
CA LEU A 148 12.30 22.65 31.26
C LEU A 148 12.00 22.40 32.75
N LYS A 149 13.05 22.26 33.54
CA LYS A 149 13.01 22.18 35.01
C LYS A 149 12.86 23.56 35.62
N TYR A 150 12.31 23.67 36.83
CA TYR A 150 12.05 24.97 37.48
C TYR A 150 13.30 25.85 37.61
N LYS A 151 14.47 25.25 37.83
CA LYS A 151 15.77 25.96 37.85
C LYS A 151 16.15 26.57 36.50
N GLU A 152 15.85 25.88 35.40
CA GLU A 152 16.13 26.35 34.04
C GLU A 152 15.17 27.46 33.64
N ILE A 153 13.90 27.33 34.04
CA ILE A 153 12.88 28.37 33.86
C ILE A 153 13.26 29.63 34.65
N ALA A 154 13.70 29.47 35.90
CA ALA A 154 14.16 30.56 36.75
C ALA A 154 15.31 31.33 36.10
N ALA A 155 16.29 30.61 35.53
CA ALA A 155 17.41 31.20 34.80
C ALA A 155 16.95 31.91 33.51
N ALA A 156 16.08 31.28 32.71
CA ALA A 156 15.58 31.87 31.46
C ALA A 156 14.76 33.15 31.68
N LEU A 157 14.05 33.22 32.80
CA LEU A 157 13.17 34.34 33.15
C LEU A 157 13.81 35.37 34.09
N PHE A 158 15.07 35.18 34.48
CA PHE A 158 15.80 36.02 35.43
C PHE A 158 15.07 36.21 36.78
N ILE A 159 14.49 35.15 37.31
CA ILE A 159 13.76 35.14 38.60
C ILE A 159 14.23 33.99 39.50
N SER A 160 13.85 34.00 40.78
CA SER A 160 14.19 32.91 41.70
C SER A 160 13.36 31.64 41.43
N GLU A 161 13.91 30.46 41.75
CA GLU A 161 13.16 29.20 41.65
C GLU A 161 11.90 29.20 42.55
N ASN A 162 11.95 29.87 43.70
CA ASN A 162 10.78 30.03 44.58
C ASN A 162 9.68 30.87 43.92
N THR A 163 10.06 31.90 43.16
CA THR A 163 9.12 32.72 42.38
C THR A 163 8.46 31.87 41.28
N VAL A 164 9.23 31.02 40.58
CA VAL A 164 8.69 30.06 39.61
C VAL A 164 7.68 29.12 40.26
N LYS A 165 8.02 28.50 41.41
CA LYS A 165 7.10 27.62 42.15
C LYS A 165 5.79 28.31 42.51
N LYS A 166 5.87 29.57 42.98
CA LYS A 166 4.68 30.37 43.30
C LYS A 166 3.80 30.62 42.08
N HIS A 167 4.39 31.02 40.95
CA HIS A 167 3.63 31.23 39.72
C HIS A 167 3.00 29.93 39.20
N ILE A 168 3.72 28.80 39.25
CA ILE A 168 3.18 27.50 38.84
C ILE A 168 2.01 27.07 39.73
N SER A 169 2.10 27.30 41.04
CA SER A 169 0.97 27.05 41.95
C SER A 169 -0.26 27.85 41.53
N ASN A 170 -0.10 29.13 41.22
CA ASN A 170 -1.22 29.97 40.77
C ASN A 170 -1.79 29.49 39.42
N ILE A 171 -0.93 29.05 38.50
CA ILE A 171 -1.33 28.47 37.22
C ILE A 171 -2.18 27.21 37.43
N TYR A 172 -1.73 26.29 38.31
CA TYR A 172 -2.47 25.09 38.66
C TYR A 172 -3.83 25.39 39.30
N SER A 173 -3.88 26.38 40.19
CA SER A 173 -5.14 26.84 40.77
C SER A 173 -6.09 27.42 39.72
N LYS A 174 -5.60 28.28 38.81
CA LYS A 174 -6.41 28.86 37.72
C LYS A 174 -6.90 27.81 36.72
N ALA A 175 -6.06 26.84 36.39
CA ALA A 175 -6.41 25.74 35.49
C ALA A 175 -7.25 24.65 36.18
N ALA A 176 -7.41 24.68 37.50
CA ALA A 176 -8.02 23.62 38.30
C ALA A 176 -7.42 22.24 37.96
N VAL A 177 -6.10 22.12 38.11
CA VAL A 177 -5.31 20.90 37.89
C VAL A 177 -4.28 20.77 39.01
N ASN A 178 -3.80 19.55 39.29
CA ASN A 178 -2.89 19.29 40.41
C ASN A 178 -1.46 18.98 39.97
N ASN A 179 -1.25 18.63 38.71
CA ASN A 179 0.06 18.25 38.22
C ASN A 179 0.35 18.77 36.81
N LYS A 180 1.64 18.75 36.46
CA LYS A 180 2.14 19.19 35.15
C LYS A 180 1.47 18.44 33.99
N VAL A 181 1.24 17.15 34.15
CA VAL A 181 0.70 16.28 33.10
C VAL A 181 -0.78 16.62 32.83
N GLU A 182 -1.57 16.85 33.87
CA GLU A 182 -2.95 17.31 33.81
C GLU A 182 -3.05 18.71 33.20
N LEU A 183 -2.14 19.62 33.55
CA LEU A 183 -2.08 20.94 32.92
C LEU A 183 -1.86 20.81 31.42
N ILE A 184 -0.85 20.04 31.00
CA ILE A 184 -0.53 19.83 29.58
C ILE A 184 -1.70 19.14 28.87
N TYR A 185 -2.26 18.09 29.47
CA TYR A 185 -3.40 17.38 28.92
C TYR A 185 -4.58 18.33 28.73
N LYS A 186 -4.98 19.07 29.75
CA LYS A 186 -6.14 19.97 29.71
C LYS A 186 -6.00 21.11 28.70
N ILE A 187 -4.78 21.60 28.49
CA ILE A 187 -4.49 22.55 27.41
C ILE A 187 -4.65 21.83 26.06
N SER A 188 -3.99 20.69 25.86
CA SER A 188 -4.01 19.94 24.59
C SER A 188 -5.34 19.28 24.20
N SER A 189 -6.18 18.92 25.17
CA SER A 189 -7.39 18.12 24.99
C SER A 189 -8.65 18.97 24.89
N SER A 190 -8.53 20.30 24.92
CA SER A 190 -9.66 21.23 24.74
C SER A 190 -10.02 21.44 23.27
N HIS A 191 -9.98 20.33 22.52
CA HIS A 191 -10.11 20.21 21.07
C HIS A 191 -11.53 19.87 20.62
#